data_AF-A0A0P6Z2W4-F1
#
_entry.id   AF-A0A0P6Z2W4-F1
#
_cell.length_a   1.000
_cell.length_b   1.000
_cell.length_c   1.000
_cell.angle_alpha   90.00
_cell.angle_beta   90.00
_cell.angle_gamma   90.00
#
_symmetry.space_group_name_H-M   'P 1'
#
loop_
_entity.id
_entity.type
_entity.pdbx_description
1 polymer ?
#
loop_
_entity_poly.entity_id
_entity_poly.type
_entity_poly.pdbx_seq_one_letter_code
_entity_poly.pdbx_strand_id
1 'polypeptide(L)'
;MQFDATLIIQTTLATVMQAQQRLAEHLWWGGASANSTMAPSLLEQELTLLVQVANGEIERETAGVARYFEIKGVLDDVCRLLWQAPLSAEPVIPAEFWTQPGIGAVCGAVLAWLDADDLITITEAAQLLYPDAALVGSNVATQRVIRLIHSGKLHEYTASAELAPNPRHRRRVKRSEVLPLCNIVHAEDDV
;
A
#
# COMPACT_ATOMS: atom_id res chain seq x y z
N MET A 1 1.43 -7.23 -13.52
CA MET A 1 1.01 -5.89 -14.02
C MET A 1 2.29 -5.13 -14.29
N GLN A 2 2.48 -4.57 -15.50
CA GLN A 2 3.70 -3.84 -15.84
C GLN A 2 3.41 -2.33 -15.81
N PHE A 3 4.12 -1.63 -14.94
CA PHE A 3 4.04 -0.19 -14.76
C PHE A 3 5.03 0.52 -15.69
N ASP A 4 4.56 1.54 -16.40
CA ASP A 4 5.43 2.40 -17.21
C ASP A 4 6.20 3.36 -16.31
N ALA A 5 7.46 3.03 -16.05
CA ALA A 5 8.36 3.80 -15.20
C ALA A 5 8.46 5.26 -15.64
N THR A 6 8.58 5.49 -16.95
CA THR A 6 8.79 6.85 -17.49
C THR A 6 7.58 7.72 -17.20
N LEU A 7 6.38 7.19 -17.48
CA LEU A 7 5.14 7.92 -17.25
C LEU A 7 4.91 8.20 -15.76
N ILE A 8 5.12 7.21 -14.90
CA ILE A 8 4.90 7.35 -13.44
C ILE A 8 5.86 8.38 -12.85
N ILE A 9 7.14 8.31 -13.20
CA ILE A 9 8.15 9.24 -12.70
C ILE A 9 7.81 10.67 -13.16
N GLN A 10 7.56 10.87 -14.46
CA GLN A 10 7.28 12.21 -15.00
C GLN A 10 6.03 12.84 -14.41
N THR A 11 4.94 12.07 -14.31
CA THR A 11 3.67 12.59 -13.77
C THR A 11 3.76 12.91 -12.28
N THR A 12 4.47 12.08 -11.50
CA THR A 12 4.67 12.30 -10.06
C THR A 12 5.55 13.52 -9.83
N LEU A 13 6.70 13.62 -10.52
CA LEU A 13 7.59 14.78 -10.44
C LEU A 13 6.87 16.07 -10.81
N ALA A 14 6.12 16.08 -11.91
CA ALA A 14 5.37 17.25 -12.34
C ALA A 14 4.34 17.69 -11.29
N THR A 15 3.65 16.74 -10.65
CA THR A 15 2.66 17.03 -9.61
C THR A 15 3.31 17.65 -8.37
N VAL A 16 4.43 17.08 -7.91
CA VAL A 16 5.19 17.59 -6.75
C VAL A 16 5.75 18.99 -7.05
N MET A 17 6.38 19.18 -8.21
CA MET A 17 6.92 20.47 -8.62
C MET A 17 5.83 21.54 -8.72
N GLN A 18 4.67 21.21 -9.30
CA GLN A 18 3.54 22.14 -9.39
C GLN A 18 3.00 22.52 -8.00
N ALA A 19 2.90 21.57 -7.08
CA ALA A 19 2.47 21.85 -5.70
C ALA A 19 3.45 22.78 -4.98
N GLN A 20 4.75 22.52 -5.11
CA GLN A 20 5.81 23.37 -4.54
C GLN A 20 5.78 24.78 -5.13
N GLN A 21 5.60 24.90 -6.44
CA GLN A 21 5.53 26.20 -7.11
C GLN A 21 4.33 27.02 -6.64
N ARG A 22 3.13 26.42 -6.54
CA ARG A 22 1.94 27.09 -6.00
C ARG A 22 2.15 27.57 -4.57
N LEU A 23 2.79 26.75 -3.73
CA LEU A 23 3.09 27.09 -2.35
C LEU A 23 4.08 28.27 -2.27
N ALA A 24 5.13 28.27 -3.10
CA ALA A 24 6.09 29.35 -3.19
C ALA A 24 5.42 30.69 -3.63
N GLU A 25 4.53 30.63 -4.62
CA GLU A 25 3.75 31.79 -5.08
C GLU A 25 2.90 32.40 -3.96
N HIS A 26 2.23 31.57 -3.16
CA HIS A 26 1.37 32.02 -2.07
C HIS A 26 2.13 32.50 -0.83
N LEU A 27 3.32 31.97 -0.57
CA LEU A 27 4.16 32.36 0.58
C LEU A 27 5.11 33.52 0.28
N TRP A 28 5.03 34.12 -0.92
CA TRP A 28 5.98 35.15 -1.40
C TRP A 28 7.45 34.70 -1.31
N TRP A 29 7.71 33.39 -1.42
CA TRP A 29 9.07 32.90 -1.58
C TRP A 29 9.45 33.02 -3.06
N GLY A 30 10.20 34.07 -3.39
CA GLY A 30 10.82 34.23 -4.70
C GLY A 30 11.64 32.99 -5.03
N GLY A 31 11.15 32.21 -5.99
CA GLY A 31 11.64 30.86 -6.27
C GLY A 31 13.13 30.83 -6.60
N ALA A 32 13.86 29.97 -5.90
CA ALA A 32 15.13 29.49 -6.40
C ALA A 32 14.84 28.66 -7.67
N SER A 33 15.11 29.24 -8.84
CA SER A 33 15.13 28.50 -10.09
C SER A 33 16.34 27.57 -10.06
N ALA A 34 16.12 26.31 -9.69
CA ALA A 34 17.17 25.30 -9.76
C ALA A 34 17.36 24.92 -11.23
N ASN A 35 18.46 25.42 -11.82
CA ASN A 35 19.03 24.83 -13.03
C ASN A 35 19.42 23.38 -12.71
N SER A 36 18.64 22.40 -13.17
CA SER A 36 18.93 20.99 -12.97
C SER A 36 20.02 20.53 -13.96
N THR A 37 21.22 20.32 -13.45
CA THR A 37 22.28 19.52 -14.10
C THR A 37 21.79 18.10 -14.42
N MET A 38 22.38 17.48 -15.46
CA MET A 38 22.03 16.19 -16.11
C MET A 38 21.94 14.92 -15.22
N ALA A 39 22.02 15.02 -13.90
CA ALA A 39 21.92 13.86 -12.99
C ALA A 39 20.46 13.66 -12.53
N PRO A 40 19.98 12.40 -12.40
CA PRO A 40 18.64 12.14 -11.91
C PRO A 40 18.48 12.62 -10.47
N SER A 41 17.35 13.26 -10.20
CA SER A 41 17.04 13.75 -8.84
C SER A 41 16.92 12.60 -7.84
N LEU A 42 17.04 12.88 -6.54
CA LEU A 42 16.85 11.86 -5.50
C LEU A 42 15.46 11.19 -5.62
N LEU A 43 14.41 12.01 -5.78
CA LEU A 43 13.04 11.53 -5.95
C LEU A 43 12.89 10.66 -7.20
N GLU A 44 13.60 10.96 -8.28
CA GLU A 44 13.60 10.12 -9.49
C GLU A 44 14.23 8.74 -9.24
N GLN A 45 15.32 8.68 -8.48
CA GLN A 45 15.96 7.41 -8.09
C GLN A 45 15.04 6.58 -7.17
N GLU A 46 14.41 7.25 -6.20
CA GLU A 46 13.42 6.66 -5.28
C GLU A 46 12.21 6.09 -6.02
N LEU A 47 11.62 6.87 -6.94
CA LEU A 47 10.49 6.42 -7.75
C LEU A 47 10.87 5.28 -8.68
N THR A 48 12.09 5.31 -9.26
CA THR A 48 12.61 4.21 -10.07
C THR A 48 12.68 2.93 -9.26
N LEU A 49 13.20 2.98 -8.03
CA LEU A 49 13.25 1.83 -7.13
C LEU A 49 11.86 1.26 -6.86
N LEU A 50 10.88 2.10 -6.53
CA LEU A 50 9.51 1.64 -6.27
C LEU A 50 8.88 0.98 -7.49
N VAL A 51 9.12 1.51 -8.70
CA VAL A 51 8.62 0.90 -9.94
C VAL A 51 9.28 -0.45 -10.21
N GLN A 52 10.59 -0.59 -9.99
CA GLN A 52 11.29 -1.87 -10.15
C GLN A 52 10.70 -2.95 -9.23
N VAL A 53 10.45 -2.61 -7.96
CA VAL A 53 9.79 -3.52 -7.01
C VAL A 53 8.37 -3.87 -7.47
N ALA A 54 7.58 -2.86 -7.86
CA ALA A 54 6.19 -3.06 -8.29
C ALA A 54 6.07 -3.89 -9.58
N ASN A 55 7.07 -3.83 -10.46
CA ASN A 55 7.18 -4.65 -11.67
C ASN A 55 7.68 -6.07 -11.40
N GLY A 56 8.09 -6.39 -10.16
CA GLY A 56 8.66 -7.69 -9.82
C GLY A 56 10.11 -7.88 -10.27
N GLU A 57 10.83 -6.81 -10.62
CA GLU A 57 12.24 -6.85 -11.01
C GLU A 57 13.16 -7.12 -9.81
N ILE A 58 12.66 -6.83 -8.60
CA ILE A 58 13.31 -7.14 -7.33
C ILE A 58 12.48 -8.21 -6.62
N GLU A 59 13.03 -9.42 -6.54
CA GLU A 59 12.41 -10.53 -5.81
C GLU A 59 12.64 -10.39 -4.30
N ARG A 60 11.60 -10.56 -3.50
CA ARG A 60 11.71 -10.41 -2.04
C ARG A 60 12.62 -11.46 -1.42
N GLU A 61 12.55 -12.71 -1.90
CA GLU A 61 13.30 -13.84 -1.35
C GLU A 61 14.82 -13.62 -1.45
N THR A 62 15.27 -12.85 -2.43
CA THR A 62 16.69 -12.62 -2.72
C THR A 62 17.18 -11.21 -2.34
N ALA A 63 16.26 -10.25 -2.14
CA ALA A 63 16.60 -8.86 -1.81
C ALA A 63 17.40 -8.70 -0.50
N GLY A 64 17.18 -9.58 0.47
CA GLY A 64 17.82 -9.51 1.79
C GLY A 64 17.32 -8.36 2.67
N VAL A 65 17.75 -8.36 3.94
CA VAL A 65 17.20 -7.47 4.99
C VAL A 65 17.52 -6.00 4.75
N ALA A 66 18.73 -5.68 4.28
CA ALA A 66 19.12 -4.30 4.03
C ALA A 66 18.26 -3.65 2.93
N ARG A 67 18.05 -4.37 1.81
CA ARG A 67 17.24 -3.89 0.70
C ARG A 67 15.76 -3.76 1.07
N TYR A 68 15.27 -4.66 1.91
CA TYR A 68 13.92 -4.56 2.48
C TYR A 68 13.70 -3.21 3.20
N PHE A 69 14.59 -2.85 4.12
CA PHE A 69 14.46 -1.60 4.88
C PHE A 69 14.68 -0.35 4.03
N GLU A 70 15.54 -0.43 3.01
CA GLU A 70 15.70 0.63 2.02
C GLU A 70 14.38 0.89 1.27
N ILE A 71 13.77 -0.16 0.71
CA ILE A 71 12.49 -0.04 -0.03
C ILE A 71 11.38 0.49 0.88
N LYS A 72 11.31 -0.01 2.14
CA LYS A 72 10.36 0.49 3.13
C LYS A 72 10.56 1.97 3.42
N GLY A 73 11.82 2.40 3.64
CA GLY A 73 12.16 3.79 3.89
C GLY A 73 11.75 4.69 2.73
N VAL A 74 12.10 4.30 1.50
CA VAL A 74 11.73 5.04 0.29
C VAL A 74 10.22 5.16 0.12
N LEU A 75 9.46 4.08 0.37
CA LEU A 75 8.01 4.13 0.35
C LEU A 75 7.46 5.10 1.40
N ASP A 76 7.94 5.02 2.64
CA ASP A 76 7.52 5.89 3.74
C ASP A 76 7.81 7.37 3.42
N ASP A 77 8.97 7.66 2.83
CA ASP A 77 9.38 9.01 2.43
C ASP A 77 8.52 9.57 1.29
N VAL A 78 8.25 8.78 0.25
CA VAL A 78 7.36 9.18 -0.85
C VAL A 78 5.93 9.42 -0.35
N CYS A 79 5.42 8.55 0.53
CA CYS A 79 4.10 8.72 1.13
C CYS A 79 4.01 9.98 1.99
N ARG A 80 5.05 10.28 2.78
CA ARG A 80 5.13 11.56 3.53
C ARG A 80 5.19 12.74 2.57
N LEU A 81 6.01 12.68 1.53
CA LEU A 81 6.11 13.78 0.57
C LEU A 81 4.75 14.14 -0.05
N LEU A 82 3.91 13.14 -0.34
CA LEU A 82 2.62 13.33 -0.99
C LEU A 82 1.47 13.68 -0.03
N TRP A 83 1.49 13.15 1.20
CA TRP A 83 0.32 13.15 2.10
C TRP A 83 0.60 13.68 3.50
N GLN A 84 1.83 14.11 3.80
CA GLN A 84 2.14 14.69 5.10
C GLN A 84 1.44 16.05 5.24
N ALA A 85 0.45 16.10 6.13
CA ALA A 85 -0.14 17.37 6.53
C ALA A 85 0.82 18.13 7.46
N PRO A 86 0.83 19.48 7.39
CA PRO A 86 1.56 20.31 8.35
C PRO A 86 1.12 19.96 9.77
N LEU A 87 2.09 19.84 10.69
CA LEU A 87 1.87 19.52 12.12
C LEU A 87 1.30 18.12 12.42
N SER A 88 1.10 17.27 11.41
CA SER A 88 0.77 15.86 11.66
C SER A 88 2.03 15.05 11.94
N ALA A 89 1.95 14.07 12.84
CA ALA A 89 3.06 13.13 13.08
C ALA A 89 3.18 12.08 11.95
N GLU A 90 2.05 11.75 11.33
CA GLU A 90 1.92 10.71 10.31
C GLU A 90 1.14 11.22 9.08
N PRO A 91 1.44 10.72 7.88
CA PRO A 91 0.70 11.06 6.68
C PRO A 91 -0.71 10.46 6.73
N VAL A 92 -1.72 11.22 6.33
CA VAL A 92 -3.11 10.74 6.22
C VAL A 92 -3.37 10.36 4.77
N ILE A 93 -3.28 9.07 4.46
CA ILE A 93 -3.37 8.55 3.10
C ILE A 93 -4.77 7.95 2.89
N PRO A 94 -5.59 8.48 1.95
CA PRO A 94 -6.90 7.91 1.65
C PRO A 94 -6.80 6.48 1.14
N ALA A 95 -7.77 5.61 1.48
CA ALA A 95 -7.75 4.21 1.07
C ALA A 95 -7.78 4.05 -0.47
N GLU A 96 -8.44 4.96 -1.19
CA GLU A 96 -8.53 4.90 -2.65
C GLU A 96 -7.16 5.12 -3.31
N PHE A 97 -6.23 5.84 -2.66
CA PHE A 97 -4.91 6.16 -3.20
C PHE A 97 -4.19 4.92 -3.70
N TRP A 98 -4.18 3.84 -2.91
CA TRP A 98 -3.45 2.60 -3.22
C TRP A 98 -3.92 1.88 -4.48
N THR A 99 -5.11 2.21 -4.98
CA THR A 99 -5.69 1.59 -6.19
C THR A 99 -5.79 2.56 -7.36
N GLN A 100 -5.48 3.84 -7.15
CA GLN A 100 -5.48 4.84 -8.22
C GLN A 100 -4.34 4.59 -9.22
N PRO A 101 -4.61 4.68 -10.54
CA PRO A 101 -3.57 4.55 -11.56
C PRO A 101 -2.41 5.53 -11.33
N GLY A 102 -1.19 5.09 -11.64
CA GLY A 102 0.04 5.87 -11.43
C GLY A 102 0.74 5.52 -10.13
N ILE A 103 1.26 6.53 -9.43
CA ILE A 103 2.06 6.34 -8.21
C ILE A 103 1.31 5.62 -7.09
N GLY A 104 0.00 5.84 -6.96
CA GLY A 104 -0.83 5.17 -5.97
C GLY A 104 -0.83 3.65 -6.10
N ALA A 105 -1.09 3.15 -7.31
CA ALA A 105 -1.03 1.71 -7.62
C ALA A 105 0.38 1.13 -7.50
N VAL A 106 1.43 1.90 -7.81
CA VAL A 106 2.82 1.48 -7.59
C VAL A 106 3.09 1.30 -6.10
N CYS A 107 2.80 2.32 -5.28
CA CYS A 107 2.97 2.24 -3.83
C CYS A 107 2.14 1.10 -3.23
N GLY A 108 0.93 0.86 -3.72
CA GLY A 108 0.10 -0.29 -3.32
C GLY A 108 0.75 -1.64 -3.64
N ALA A 109 1.36 -1.78 -4.82
CA ALA A 109 2.09 -2.99 -5.20
C ALA A 109 3.37 -3.18 -4.36
N VAL A 110 4.09 -2.10 -4.07
CA VAL A 110 5.28 -2.14 -3.18
C VAL A 110 4.89 -2.47 -1.74
N LEU A 111 3.78 -1.94 -1.23
CA LEU A 111 3.25 -2.36 0.08
C LEU A 111 3.02 -3.86 0.13
N ALA A 112 2.28 -4.41 -0.85
CA ALA A 112 2.06 -5.85 -0.93
C ALA A 112 3.39 -6.64 -0.98
N TRP A 113 4.38 -6.15 -1.71
CA TRP A 113 5.72 -6.72 -1.74
C TRP A 113 6.44 -6.63 -0.39
N LEU A 114 6.31 -5.53 0.35
CA LEU A 114 6.92 -5.28 1.67
C LEU A 114 6.22 -6.01 2.81
N ASP A 115 4.96 -6.32 2.65
CA ASP A 115 4.25 -7.11 3.62
C ASP A 115 4.74 -8.56 3.53
N ALA A 116 4.74 -9.19 2.34
CA ALA A 116 4.85 -10.67 2.17
C ALA A 116 4.31 -11.43 3.37
N ASP A 117 3.20 -10.88 3.80
CA ASP A 117 2.27 -11.49 4.64
C ASP A 117 1.40 -12.32 3.70
N ASP A 118 1.01 -13.49 4.15
CA ASP A 118 0.13 -14.32 3.37
C ASP A 118 -1.17 -13.55 3.16
N LEU A 119 -1.38 -13.07 1.93
CA LEU A 119 -2.65 -12.52 1.52
C LEU A 119 -3.62 -13.69 1.42
N ILE A 120 -4.40 -13.84 2.48
CA ILE A 120 -5.42 -14.88 2.58
C ILE A 120 -6.75 -14.36 2.03
N THR A 121 -7.53 -15.27 1.48
CA THR A 121 -8.90 -15.02 1.06
C THR A 121 -9.79 -14.65 2.25
N ILE A 122 -10.91 -13.97 1.98
CA ILE A 122 -11.93 -13.70 3.01
C ILE A 122 -12.42 -14.99 3.67
N THR A 123 -12.47 -16.09 2.91
CA THR A 123 -12.84 -17.42 3.42
C THR A 123 -11.80 -17.98 4.38
N GLU A 124 -10.52 -17.91 4.04
CA GLU A 124 -9.42 -18.35 4.92
C GLU A 124 -9.34 -17.49 6.18
N ALA A 125 -9.49 -16.17 6.06
CA ALA A 125 -9.56 -15.27 7.20
C ALA A 125 -10.74 -15.59 8.12
N ALA A 126 -11.90 -15.92 7.54
CA ALA A 126 -13.08 -16.34 8.30
C ALA A 126 -12.84 -17.66 9.05
N GLN A 127 -12.13 -18.61 8.44
CA GLN A 127 -11.76 -19.88 9.09
C GLN A 127 -10.76 -19.68 10.24
N LEU A 128 -9.85 -18.72 10.11
CA LEU A 128 -8.89 -18.38 11.17
C LEU A 128 -9.54 -17.64 12.35
N LEU A 129 -10.45 -16.70 12.08
CA LEU A 129 -11.14 -15.93 13.12
C LEU A 129 -12.26 -16.69 13.80
N TYR A 130 -12.93 -17.57 13.05
CA TYR A 130 -14.08 -18.33 13.50
C TYR A 130 -13.85 -19.80 13.14
N PRO A 131 -12.98 -20.53 13.86
CA PRO A 131 -12.74 -21.96 13.61
C PRO A 131 -14.03 -22.79 13.69
N ASP A 132 -15.03 -22.35 14.47
CA ASP A 132 -16.37 -22.94 14.54
C ASP A 132 -17.29 -22.57 13.36
N ALA A 133 -16.80 -21.87 12.33
CA ALA A 133 -17.58 -21.49 11.15
C ALA A 133 -18.17 -22.69 10.37
N ALA A 134 -17.64 -23.90 10.58
CA ALA A 134 -18.25 -25.13 10.08
C ALA A 134 -19.66 -25.36 10.66
N LEU A 135 -19.96 -24.83 11.85
CA LEU A 135 -21.25 -24.93 12.55
C LEU A 135 -22.18 -23.74 12.24
N VAL A 136 -21.63 -22.54 12.03
CA VAL A 136 -22.42 -21.29 11.85
C VAL A 136 -22.76 -21.00 10.37
N GLY A 137 -22.10 -21.70 9.44
CA GLY A 137 -22.26 -21.52 8.00
C GLY A 137 -21.26 -20.50 7.44
N SER A 138 -20.46 -20.95 6.47
CA SER A 138 -19.35 -20.20 5.85
C SER A 138 -19.70 -18.77 5.40
N ASN A 139 -20.95 -18.53 4.96
CA ASN A 139 -21.41 -17.21 4.53
C ASN A 139 -21.55 -16.19 5.67
N VAL A 140 -21.88 -16.62 6.89
CA VAL A 140 -22.03 -15.72 8.05
C VAL A 140 -20.66 -15.26 8.53
N ALA A 141 -19.70 -16.19 8.63
CA ALA A 141 -18.33 -15.89 9.06
C ALA A 141 -17.62 -14.96 8.07
N THR A 142 -17.78 -15.17 6.76
CA THR A 142 -17.24 -14.26 5.74
C THR A 142 -17.86 -12.87 5.77
N GLN A 143 -19.16 -12.74 6.06
CA GLN A 143 -19.81 -11.44 6.25
C GLN A 143 -19.29 -10.68 7.49
N ARG A 144 -18.93 -11.39 8.56
CA ARG A 144 -18.28 -10.76 9.73
C ARG A 144 -16.90 -10.19 9.38
N VAL A 145 -16.11 -10.91 8.58
CA VAL A 145 -14.83 -10.38 8.06
C VAL A 145 -15.04 -9.13 7.20
N ILE A 146 -16.06 -9.13 6.33
CA ILE A 146 -16.39 -7.95 5.51
C ILE A 146 -16.74 -6.74 6.40
N ARG A 147 -17.42 -6.94 7.52
CA ARG A 147 -17.69 -5.84 8.48
C ARG A 147 -16.42 -5.33 9.15
N LEU A 148 -15.47 -6.20 9.49
CA LEU A 148 -14.17 -5.78 10.04
C LEU A 148 -13.41 -4.89 9.04
N ILE A 149 -13.46 -5.26 7.75
CA ILE A 149 -12.93 -4.43 6.66
C ILE A 149 -13.63 -3.07 6.62
N HIS A 150 -14.97 -3.05 6.57
CA HIS A 150 -15.72 -1.78 6.54
C HIS A 150 -15.50 -0.90 7.79
N SER A 151 -15.19 -1.51 8.94
CA SER A 151 -14.87 -0.79 10.17
C SER A 151 -13.42 -0.29 10.26
N GLY A 152 -12.59 -0.58 9.24
CA GLY A 152 -11.17 -0.20 9.21
C GLY A 152 -10.27 -1.04 10.11
N LYS A 153 -10.77 -2.13 10.70
CA LYS A 153 -9.98 -3.05 11.54
C LYS A 153 -9.12 -4.02 10.72
N LEU A 154 -9.51 -4.27 9.47
CA LEU A 154 -8.75 -5.04 8.49
C LEU A 154 -8.66 -4.21 7.20
N HIS A 155 -7.53 -4.27 6.52
CA HIS A 155 -7.38 -3.62 5.23
C HIS A 155 -7.67 -4.60 4.09
N GLU A 156 -8.42 -4.12 3.11
CA GLU A 156 -8.69 -4.89 1.90
C GLU A 156 -7.59 -4.66 0.86
N TYR A 157 -7.05 -5.77 0.38
CA TYR A 157 -6.08 -5.82 -0.71
C TYR A 157 -6.66 -6.57 -1.90
N THR A 158 -6.07 -6.36 -3.08
CA THR A 158 -6.49 -7.03 -4.31
C THR A 158 -5.36 -7.92 -4.82
N ALA A 159 -5.59 -9.22 -4.92
CA ALA A 159 -4.66 -10.15 -5.55
C ALA A 159 -4.51 -9.86 -7.06
N SER A 160 -3.33 -10.18 -7.60
CA SER A 160 -3.06 -10.08 -9.03
C SER A 160 -4.12 -10.83 -9.86
N ALA A 161 -4.46 -10.27 -11.03
CA ALA A 161 -5.38 -10.89 -11.99
C ALA A 161 -4.91 -12.27 -12.46
N GLU A 162 -3.60 -12.54 -12.40
CA GLU A 162 -3.00 -13.84 -12.73
C GLU A 162 -3.33 -14.91 -11.68
N LEU A 163 -3.42 -14.53 -10.41
CA LEU A 163 -3.71 -15.44 -9.29
C LEU A 163 -5.22 -15.72 -9.14
N ALA A 164 -6.06 -14.74 -9.46
CA ALA A 164 -7.52 -14.85 -9.40
C ALA A 164 -8.17 -14.08 -10.55
N PRO A 165 -8.54 -14.75 -11.66
CA PRO A 165 -9.09 -14.07 -12.84
C PRO A 165 -10.42 -13.36 -12.56
N ASN A 166 -11.23 -13.89 -11.65
CA ASN A 166 -12.52 -13.30 -11.28
C ASN A 166 -12.34 -12.19 -10.22
N PRO A 167 -12.74 -10.93 -10.51
CA PRO A 167 -12.60 -9.79 -9.60
C PRO A 167 -13.19 -10.02 -8.20
N ARG A 168 -14.30 -10.76 -8.11
CA ARG A 168 -14.95 -11.06 -6.81
C ARG A 168 -14.08 -11.93 -5.90
N HIS A 169 -13.19 -12.72 -6.48
CA HIS A 169 -12.25 -13.58 -5.76
C HIS A 169 -10.86 -12.96 -5.64
N ARG A 170 -10.67 -11.68 -5.97
CA ARG A 170 -9.39 -10.98 -5.78
C ARG A 170 -9.27 -10.31 -4.41
N ARG A 171 -10.37 -10.16 -3.67
CA ARG A 171 -10.37 -9.56 -2.33
C ARG A 171 -9.52 -10.40 -1.38
N ARG A 172 -8.55 -9.78 -0.72
CA ARG A 172 -7.62 -10.40 0.24
C ARG A 172 -7.52 -9.54 1.49
N VAL A 173 -7.10 -10.18 2.57
CA VAL A 173 -6.66 -9.52 3.80
C VAL A 173 -5.32 -10.11 4.21
N LYS A 174 -4.58 -9.34 4.99
CA LYS A 174 -3.29 -9.74 5.55
C LYS A 174 -3.45 -10.75 6.67
N ARG A 175 -2.78 -11.89 6.61
CA ARG A 175 -2.80 -12.89 7.71
C ARG A 175 -2.29 -12.28 9.03
N SER A 176 -1.28 -11.44 9.00
CA SER A 176 -0.75 -10.71 10.16
C SER A 176 -1.73 -9.70 10.78
N GLU A 177 -2.68 -9.16 10.02
CA GLU A 177 -3.76 -8.32 10.57
C GLU A 177 -4.86 -9.18 11.20
N VAL A 178 -5.08 -10.37 10.66
CA VAL A 178 -6.11 -11.31 11.12
C VAL A 178 -5.70 -12.02 12.42
N LEU A 179 -4.45 -12.47 12.53
CA LEU A 179 -3.97 -13.26 13.67
C LEU A 179 -4.14 -12.59 15.05
N PRO A 180 -3.86 -11.28 15.23
CA PRO A 180 -4.10 -10.60 16.50
C PRO A 180 -5.57 -10.54 16.91
N LEU A 181 -6.49 -10.51 15.93
CA LEU A 181 -7.93 -10.45 16.17
C LEU A 181 -8.50 -11.80 16.63
N CYS A 182 -7.86 -12.93 16.29
CA CYS A 182 -8.26 -14.26 16.80
C CYS A 182 -8.31 -14.27 18.33
N ASN A 183 -7.30 -13.69 18.99
CA ASN A 183 -7.21 -13.67 20.46
C ASN A 183 -8.30 -12.82 21.13
N ILE A 184 -8.85 -11.82 20.42
CA ILE A 184 -9.88 -10.91 20.93
C ILE A 184 -11.26 -11.54 20.77
N VAL A 185 -11.51 -12.14 19.60
CA VAL A 185 -12.80 -12.80 19.31
C VAL A 185 -13.02 -14.00 20.24
N HIS A 186 -11.98 -14.80 20.53
CA HIS A 186 -12.10 -15.92 21.47
C HIS A 186 -12.31 -15.49 22.93
N ALA A 187 -11.88 -14.28 23.31
CA ALA A 187 -12.10 -13.77 24.66
C ALA A 187 -13.53 -13.24 24.89
N GLU A 188 -14.25 -12.88 23.83
CA GLU A 188 -15.65 -12.42 23.91
C GLU A 188 -16.66 -13.57 23.94
N ASP A 189 -16.30 -14.76 23.44
CA ASP A 189 -17.18 -15.94 23.41
C ASP A 189 -17.11 -16.80 24.70
N ASP A 190 -16.14 -16.56 25.59
CA ASP A 190 -15.91 -17.28 26.86
C ASP A 190 -16.61 -16.63 28.09
N VAL A 191 -17.47 -15.62 27.88
CA VAL A 191 -18.24 -14.91 28.93
C VAL A 191 -19.74 -15.12 28.76
#